data_AF-A0A381R6D1-F1
#
_entry.id   AF-A0A381R6D1-F1
#
_cell.length_a   1.000
_cell.length_b   1.000
_cell.length_c   1.000
_cell.angle_alpha   90.00
_cell.angle_beta   90.00
_cell.angle_gamma   90.00
#
_symmetry.space_group_name_H-M   'P 1'
#
loop_
_entity.id
_entity.type
_entity.pdbx_description
1 polymer ?
#
loop_
_entity_poly.entity_id
_entity_poly.type
_entity_poly.pdbx_seq_one_letter_code
_entity_poly.pdbx_strand_id
1 'polypeptide(L)'
;MDRRDLLTANYNQGNLDLNDPRQSSYAYAKLVGSAEDAMVHYSLEGTIFALLPNGAKPFIGFQAMLKGVWKKHGQNSFQHISYETGFFHPLDSKEHIEIFENPITNQTNQLSEIRGGPYENIIKPTQHDWVVSGDDVWIQEPNP
;
A
#
# COMPACT_ATOMS: atom_id res chain seq x y z
N MET A 1 6.47 -9.00 19.69
CA MET A 1 7.20 -8.06 18.82
C MET A 1 6.32 -6.85 18.63
N ASP A 2 6.70 -5.75 19.27
CA ASP A 2 6.04 -4.45 19.17
C ASP A 2 6.32 -3.86 17.78
N ARG A 3 5.38 -3.08 17.22
CA ARG A 3 5.61 -2.32 15.97
C ARG A 3 6.83 -1.40 16.10
N ARG A 4 7.15 -0.93 17.31
CA ARG A 4 8.32 -0.11 17.60
C ARG A 4 9.66 -0.85 17.42
N ASP A 5 9.68 -2.16 17.58
CA ASP A 5 10.90 -2.96 17.41
C ASP A 5 11.33 -3.01 15.93
N LEU A 6 10.36 -2.96 15.00
CA LEU A 6 10.62 -2.91 13.56
C LEU A 6 11.13 -1.54 13.09
N LEU A 7 10.73 -0.46 13.76
CA LEU A 7 11.06 0.92 13.38
C LEU A 7 12.39 1.43 13.98
N THR A 8 12.97 0.72 14.95
CA THR A 8 14.16 1.18 15.69
C THR A 8 15.37 0.29 15.48
N ALA A 9 15.25 -0.72 14.62
CA ALA A 9 16.25 -1.77 14.39
C ALA A 9 16.78 -2.43 15.69
N ASN A 10 16.06 -2.33 16.81
CA ASN A 10 16.49 -2.85 18.10
C ASN A 10 15.97 -4.28 18.27
N TYR A 11 16.58 -5.21 17.56
CA TYR A 11 16.17 -6.62 17.48
C TYR A 11 16.51 -7.46 18.73
N ASN A 12 16.83 -6.83 19.86
CA ASN A 12 17.35 -7.53 21.06
C ASN A 12 16.30 -8.35 21.84
N GLN A 13 15.10 -8.57 21.27
CA GLN A 13 14.21 -9.65 21.66
C GLN A 13 13.88 -10.54 20.44
N GLY A 14 14.73 -11.55 20.23
CA GLY A 14 14.54 -12.59 19.22
C GLY A 14 15.05 -12.18 17.84
N ASN A 15 16.30 -12.53 17.55
CA ASN A 15 16.93 -12.30 16.25
C ASN A 15 16.13 -12.99 15.14
N LEU A 16 15.39 -12.20 14.37
CA LEU A 16 14.72 -12.66 13.17
C LEU A 16 15.79 -12.85 12.08
N ASP A 17 15.95 -14.08 11.58
CA ASP A 17 16.91 -14.40 10.52
C ASP A 17 16.28 -14.11 9.16
N LEU A 18 16.54 -12.92 8.60
CA LEU A 18 16.04 -12.52 7.29
C LEU A 18 16.61 -13.36 6.12
N ASN A 19 17.63 -14.19 6.36
CA ASN A 19 18.09 -15.18 5.38
C ASN A 19 17.25 -16.46 5.38
N ASP A 20 16.44 -16.72 6.42
CA ASP A 20 15.45 -17.79 6.42
C ASP A 20 14.21 -17.34 5.65
N PRO A 21 13.84 -17.98 4.52
CA PRO A 21 12.70 -17.58 3.70
C PRO A 21 11.38 -17.49 4.47
N ARG A 22 11.21 -18.28 5.54
CA ARG A 22 9.99 -18.26 6.37
C ARG A 22 9.92 -17.02 7.23
N GLN A 23 11.04 -16.65 7.85
CA GLN A 23 11.16 -15.49 8.73
C GLN A 23 11.18 -14.19 7.92
N SER A 24 11.84 -14.20 6.75
CA SER A 24 11.76 -13.15 5.74
C SER A 24 10.30 -12.87 5.33
N SER A 25 9.54 -13.89 4.92
CA SER A 25 8.13 -13.69 4.56
C SER A 25 7.24 -13.30 5.73
N TYR A 26 7.53 -13.77 6.95
CA TYR A 26 6.86 -13.32 8.16
C TYR A 26 7.08 -11.81 8.40
N ALA A 27 8.34 -11.35 8.30
CA ALA A 27 8.67 -9.93 8.44
C ALA A 27 8.00 -9.09 7.34
N TYR A 28 7.98 -9.58 6.10
CA TYR A 28 7.30 -8.91 5.00
C TYR A 28 5.79 -8.80 5.23
N ALA A 29 5.13 -9.89 5.64
CA ALA A 29 3.69 -9.87 5.96
C ALA A 29 3.38 -8.88 7.10
N LYS A 30 4.23 -8.82 8.14
CA LYS A 30 4.11 -7.84 9.24
C LYS A 30 4.34 -6.40 8.79
N LEU A 31 5.25 -6.16 7.86
CA LEU A 31 5.54 -4.84 7.32
C LEU A 31 4.38 -4.32 6.47
N VAL A 32 3.87 -5.16 5.56
CA VAL A 32 2.76 -4.78 4.68
C VAL A 32 1.45 -4.70 5.45
N GLY A 33 1.17 -5.63 6.38
CA GLY A 33 -0.04 -5.62 7.19
C GLY A 33 0.01 -6.56 8.40
N SER A 34 -0.31 -7.85 8.22
CA SER A 34 -0.40 -8.80 9.33
C SER A 34 0.11 -10.20 8.98
N ALA A 35 0.79 -10.85 9.93
CA ALA A 35 1.12 -12.27 9.86
C ALA A 35 0.09 -13.16 10.60
N GLU A 36 -0.98 -12.56 11.10
CA GLU A 36 -2.07 -13.17 11.86
C GLU A 36 -3.42 -12.79 11.23
N ASP A 37 -4.46 -13.52 11.61
CA ASP A 37 -5.83 -13.21 11.20
C ASP A 37 -6.22 -11.82 11.69
N ALA A 38 -6.42 -10.88 10.76
CA ALA A 38 -6.62 -9.48 11.08
C ALA A 38 -7.31 -8.73 9.95
N MET A 39 -7.85 -7.56 10.28
CA MET A 39 -8.29 -6.56 9.31
C MET A 39 -7.44 -5.30 9.47
N VAL A 40 -6.76 -4.91 8.39
CA VAL A 40 -5.88 -3.73 8.37
C VAL A 40 -6.49 -2.69 7.44
N HIS A 41 -6.54 -1.44 7.90
CA HIS A 41 -7.08 -0.33 7.13
C HIS A 41 -5.98 0.70 6.85
N TYR A 42 -5.96 1.21 5.63
CA TYR A 42 -5.02 2.24 5.19
C TYR A 42 -5.81 3.40 4.60
N SER A 43 -5.53 4.62 5.05
CA SER A 43 -6.07 5.83 4.44
C SER A 43 -5.05 6.37 3.45
N LEU A 44 -5.50 6.62 2.22
CA LEU A 44 -4.71 7.20 1.15
C LEU A 44 -5.37 8.51 0.75
N GLU A 45 -4.57 9.54 0.58
CA GLU A 45 -4.98 10.76 -0.10
C GLU A 45 -3.87 11.23 -1.00
N GLY A 46 -4.24 11.95 -2.05
CA GLY A 46 -3.24 12.50 -2.93
C GLY A 46 -3.79 13.33 -4.06
N THR A 47 -2.90 13.67 -4.97
CA THR A 47 -3.20 14.42 -6.18
C THR A 47 -2.75 13.59 -7.36
N ILE A 48 -3.66 13.36 -8.29
CA ILE A 48 -3.34 12.85 -9.62
C ILE A 48 -2.80 14.03 -10.42
N PHE A 49 -1.67 13.81 -11.10
CA PHE A 49 -1.03 14.80 -11.95
C PHE A 49 -1.22 14.41 -13.41
N ALA A 50 -1.55 15.40 -14.25
CA ALA A 50 -1.50 15.24 -15.69
C ALA A 50 -0.08 15.50 -16.17
N LEU A 51 0.50 14.52 -16.86
CA LEU A 51 1.82 14.65 -17.48
C LEU A 51 1.68 15.25 -18.89
N LEU A 52 2.13 16.49 -19.07
CA LEU A 52 2.06 17.22 -20.33
C LEU A 52 3.46 17.46 -20.91
N PRO A 53 3.60 17.82 -22.20
CA PRO A 53 4.91 18.09 -22.81
C PRO A 53 5.74 19.17 -22.10
N ASN A 54 5.09 20.09 -21.38
CA ASN A 54 5.73 21.15 -20.61
C ASN A 54 5.87 20.84 -19.10
N GLY A 55 5.59 19.59 -18.70
CA GLY A 55 5.73 19.11 -17.32
C GLY A 55 4.43 18.60 -16.71
N ALA A 56 4.56 18.08 -15.49
CA ALA A 56 3.43 17.61 -14.71
C ALA A 56 2.66 18.79 -14.09
N LYS A 57 1.33 18.71 -14.09
CA LYS A 57 0.45 19.68 -13.43
C LYS A 57 -0.57 18.97 -12.54
N PRO A 58 -0.89 19.51 -11.34
CA PRO A 58 -2.00 19.02 -10.54
C PRO A 58 -3.27 18.95 -11.38
N PHE A 59 -3.97 17.82 -11.33
CA PHE A 59 -5.12 17.57 -12.19
C PHE A 59 -6.40 17.38 -11.39
N ILE A 60 -6.40 16.45 -10.44
CA ILE A 60 -7.55 16.17 -9.58
C ILE A 60 -7.06 15.55 -8.27
N GLY A 61 -7.75 15.81 -7.16
CA GLY A 61 -7.48 15.19 -5.88
C GLY A 61 -8.25 13.89 -5.68
N PHE A 62 -7.78 13.02 -4.78
CA PHE A 62 -8.52 11.84 -4.36
C PHE A 62 -8.32 11.54 -2.87
N GLN A 63 -9.32 10.88 -2.30
CA GLN A 63 -9.25 10.23 -1.00
C GLN A 63 -9.78 8.81 -1.11
N ALA A 64 -9.06 7.85 -0.53
CA ALA A 64 -9.38 6.44 -0.57
C ALA A 64 -9.08 5.74 0.76
N MET A 65 -9.79 4.65 0.98
CA MET A 65 -9.61 3.72 2.08
C MET A 65 -9.34 2.34 1.48
N LEU A 66 -8.22 1.74 1.86
CA LEU A 66 -7.93 0.34 1.59
C LEU A 66 -8.23 -0.48 2.84
N LYS A 67 -8.87 -1.63 2.64
CA LYS A 67 -9.11 -2.64 3.65
C LYS A 67 -8.45 -3.95 3.23
N GLY A 68 -7.46 -4.38 3.98
CA GLY A 68 -6.84 -5.70 3.85
C GLY A 68 -7.42 -6.69 4.84
N VAL A 69 -7.93 -7.82 4.36
CA VAL A 69 -8.33 -8.96 5.20
C VAL A 69 -7.21 -10.00 5.16
N TRP A 70 -6.55 -10.21 6.29
CA TRP A 70 -5.39 -11.07 6.45
C TRP A 70 -5.76 -12.38 7.12
N LYS A 71 -5.17 -13.47 6.64
CA LYS A 71 -5.31 -14.81 7.20
C LYS A 71 -4.01 -15.60 7.11
N LYS A 72 -3.81 -16.52 8.06
CA LYS A 72 -2.80 -17.58 7.89
C LYS A 72 -3.18 -18.49 6.73
N HIS A 73 -2.19 -18.90 5.94
CA HIS A 73 -2.39 -19.76 4.78
C HIS A 73 -1.36 -20.89 4.76
N GLY A 74 -1.74 -22.07 5.25
CA GLY A 74 -0.81 -23.21 5.35
C GLY A 74 0.39 -22.96 6.28
N GLN A 75 1.48 -23.70 6.08
CA GLN A 75 2.70 -23.52 6.86
C GLN A 75 3.50 -22.32 6.34
N ASN A 76 3.68 -21.31 7.18
CA ASN A 76 4.54 -20.13 6.92
C ASN A 76 4.15 -19.30 5.69
N SER A 77 2.90 -19.35 5.23
CA SER A 77 2.39 -18.45 4.20
C SER A 77 1.22 -17.62 4.74
N PHE A 78 0.99 -16.47 4.13
CA PHE A 78 0.00 -15.48 4.55
C PHE A 78 -0.84 -15.06 3.36
N GLN A 79 -2.15 -15.05 3.53
CA GLN A 79 -3.09 -14.61 2.52
C GLN A 79 -3.62 -13.23 2.91
N HIS A 80 -3.70 -12.35 1.93
CA HIS A 80 -4.29 -11.03 2.08
C HIS A 80 -5.21 -10.75 0.90
N ILE A 81 -6.44 -10.33 1.21
CA ILE A 81 -7.40 -9.85 0.21
C ILE A 81 -7.62 -8.36 0.47
N SER A 82 -7.26 -7.51 -0.51
CA SER A 82 -7.50 -6.07 -0.45
C SER A 82 -8.78 -5.67 -1.16
N TYR A 83 -9.40 -4.65 -0.58
CA TYR A 83 -10.53 -3.90 -1.11
C TYR A 83 -10.17 -2.43 -1.04
N GLU A 84 -10.62 -1.64 -2.01
CA GLU A 84 -10.42 -0.20 -2.04
C GLU A 84 -11.74 0.50 -2.31
N THR A 85 -11.97 1.60 -1.62
CA THR A 85 -13.06 2.52 -1.93
C THR A 85 -12.61 3.96 -1.72
N GLY A 86 -13.09 4.88 -2.54
CA GLY A 86 -12.72 6.27 -2.44
C GLY A 86 -13.48 7.15 -3.41
N PHE A 87 -13.11 8.42 -3.43
CA PHE A 87 -13.72 9.43 -4.25
C PHE A 87 -12.70 10.46 -4.72
N PHE A 88 -13.08 11.20 -5.76
CA PHE A 88 -12.31 12.32 -6.26
C PHE A 88 -12.83 13.64 -5.72
N HIS A 89 -11.94 14.61 -5.59
CA HIS A 89 -12.26 15.94 -5.11
C HIS A 89 -11.51 17.03 -5.93
N PRO A 90 -12.01 18.27 -5.96
CA PRO A 90 -11.30 19.43 -6.54
C PRO A 90 -9.93 19.65 -5.89
N LEU A 91 -9.04 20.41 -6.52
CA LEU A 91 -7.71 20.66 -5.96
C LEU A 91 -7.72 21.61 -4.75
N ASP A 92 -8.74 22.45 -4.64
CA ASP A 92 -8.92 23.49 -3.63
C ASP A 92 -9.90 23.09 -2.50
N SER A 93 -10.57 21.96 -2.63
CA SER A 93 -11.49 21.43 -1.61
C SER A 93 -11.29 19.92 -1.41
N LYS A 94 -11.85 19.37 -0.34
CA LYS A 94 -11.90 17.92 -0.09
C LYS A 94 -13.30 17.33 -0.28
N GLU A 95 -14.17 18.09 -0.95
CA GLU A 95 -15.55 17.67 -1.20
C GLU A 95 -15.61 16.69 -2.37
N HIS A 96 -16.42 15.65 -2.21
CA HIS A 96 -16.67 14.67 -3.26
C HIS A 96 -17.29 15.33 -4.50
N ILE A 97 -16.75 15.01 -5.68
CA ILE A 97 -17.33 15.38 -6.97
C ILE A 97 -17.64 14.16 -7.84
N GLU A 98 -18.79 14.19 -8.49
CA GLU A 98 -19.19 13.21 -9.51
C GLU A 98 -19.00 13.74 -10.94
N ILE A 99 -18.82 15.06 -11.08
CA ILE A 99 -18.60 15.73 -12.36
C ILE A 99 -17.28 16.48 -12.27
N PHE A 100 -16.42 16.25 -13.25
CA PHE A 100 -15.13 16.89 -13.37
C PHE A 100 -15.05 17.70 -14.65
N GLU A 101 -14.77 18.99 -14.52
CA GLU A 101 -14.45 19.85 -15.65
C GLU A 101 -12.94 19.75 -15.92
N ASN A 102 -12.58 19.06 -16.99
CA ASN A 102 -11.19 18.81 -17.33
C ASN A 102 -10.51 20.11 -17.80
N PRO A 103 -9.55 20.69 -17.05
CA PRO A 103 -8.94 21.97 -17.39
C PRO A 103 -7.98 21.89 -18.59
N ILE A 104 -7.69 20.69 -19.10
CA ILE A 104 -6.76 20.45 -20.21
C ILE A 104 -7.53 20.30 -21.52
N THR A 105 -8.64 19.56 -21.51
CA THR A 105 -9.44 19.30 -22.71
C THR A 105 -10.70 20.17 -22.81
N ASN A 106 -11.05 20.88 -21.74
CA ASN A 106 -12.32 21.60 -21.56
C ASN A 106 -13.57 20.71 -21.71
N GLN A 107 -13.42 19.40 -21.48
CA GLN A 107 -14.52 18.46 -21.48
C GLN A 107 -15.06 18.26 -20.07
N THR A 108 -16.37 18.07 -19.97
CA THR A 108 -17.02 17.61 -18.75
C THR A 108 -17.00 16.08 -18.72
N ASN A 109 -16.45 15.51 -17.67
CA ASN A 109 -16.39 14.08 -17.45
C ASN A 109 -17.25 13.69 -16.24
N GLN A 110 -18.07 12.65 -16.39
CA GLN A 110 -18.68 11.99 -15.23
C GLN A 110 -17.67 11.05 -14.60
N LEU A 111 -17.38 11.26 -13.33
CA LEU A 111 -16.46 10.46 -12.55
C LEU A 111 -17.16 9.21 -12.01
N SER A 112 -16.44 8.10 -12.01
CA SER A 112 -16.81 6.94 -11.21
C SER A 112 -16.25 7.08 -9.80
N GLU A 113 -16.89 6.46 -8.83
CA GLU A 113 -16.25 6.22 -7.53
C GLU A 113 -14.99 5.36 -7.71
N ILE A 114 -14.00 5.55 -6.83
CA ILE A 114 -12.87 4.63 -6.74
C ILE A 114 -13.39 3.37 -6.05
N ARG A 115 -13.37 2.25 -6.76
CA ARG A 115 -13.70 0.92 -6.21
C ARG A 115 -12.72 -0.10 -6.77
N GLY A 116 -12.00 -0.76 -5.87
CA GLY A 116 -10.99 -1.76 -6.21
C GLY A 116 -11.19 -3.06 -5.44
N GLY A 117 -10.69 -4.14 -6.03
CA GLY A 117 -10.70 -5.47 -5.45
C GLY A 117 -12.03 -6.24 -5.63
N PRO A 118 -12.14 -7.44 -5.03
CA PRO A 118 -11.12 -8.09 -4.22
C PRO A 118 -9.86 -8.42 -5.02
N TYR A 119 -8.69 -8.03 -4.51
CA TYR A 119 -7.40 -8.50 -5.03
C TYR A 119 -6.77 -9.43 -4.02
N GLU A 120 -6.51 -10.67 -4.43
CA GLU A 120 -5.91 -11.68 -3.58
C GLU A 120 -4.41 -11.76 -3.81
N ASN A 121 -3.65 -11.82 -2.71
CA ASN A 121 -2.23 -12.10 -2.73
C ASN A 121 -1.88 -13.15 -1.67
N ILE A 122 -0.97 -14.05 -2.01
CA ILE A 122 -0.43 -15.08 -1.10
C ILE A 122 1.07 -14.87 -0.99
N ILE A 123 1.51 -14.45 0.19
CA ILE A 123 2.92 -14.35 0.56
C ILE A 123 3.39 -15.75 0.98
N LYS A 124 4.16 -16.40 0.13
CA LYS A 124 4.80 -17.71 0.40
C LYS A 124 6.22 -17.50 0.93
N PRO A 125 6.81 -18.49 1.62
CA PRO A 125 8.21 -18.46 2.03
C PRO A 125 9.12 -18.08 0.85
N THR A 126 9.76 -16.93 0.97
CA THR A 126 10.65 -16.36 -0.04
C THR A 126 11.66 -15.47 0.67
N GLN A 127 12.92 -15.57 0.26
CA GLN A 127 13.95 -14.63 0.69
C GLN A 127 13.75 -13.34 -0.09
N HIS A 128 13.37 -12.27 0.60
CA HIS A 128 13.26 -10.94 0.01
C HIS A 128 14.64 -10.25 0.08
N ASP A 129 14.90 -9.34 -0.85
CA ASP A 129 16.11 -8.54 -0.85
C ASP A 129 15.97 -7.38 0.14
N TRP A 130 16.22 -7.69 1.41
CA TRP A 130 16.11 -6.76 2.52
C TRP A 130 17.31 -5.80 2.52
N VAL A 131 17.02 -4.51 2.39
CA VAL A 131 18.02 -3.45 2.46
C VAL A 131 17.77 -2.65 3.74
N VAL A 132 18.84 -2.45 4.50
CA VAL A 132 18.86 -1.61 5.70
C VAL A 132 19.62 -0.33 5.37
N SER A 133 19.02 0.83 5.65
CA SER A 133 19.67 2.12 5.48
C SER A 133 19.35 3.03 6.66
N GLY A 134 20.35 3.29 7.50
CA GLY A 134 20.12 3.94 8.78
C GLY A 134 19.21 3.08 9.65
N ASP A 135 18.11 3.67 10.12
CA ASP A 135 17.11 2.99 10.95
C ASP A 135 15.95 2.39 10.13
N ASP A 136 15.96 2.59 8.80
CA ASP A 136 14.90 2.14 7.90
C ASP A 136 15.23 0.78 7.27
N VAL A 137 14.20 -0.06 7.12
CA VAL A 137 14.26 -1.35 6.43
C VAL A 137 13.24 -1.37 5.31
N TRP A 138 13.69 -1.69 4.10
CA TRP A 138 12.81 -1.87 2.94
C TRP A 138 13.20 -3.10 2.13
N ILE A 139 12.32 -3.48 1.21
CA ILE A 139 12.57 -4.54 0.23
C ILE A 139 12.80 -3.86 -1.10
N GLN A 140 13.91 -4.20 -1.76
CA GLN A 140 14.10 -3.79 -3.14
C GLN A 140 13.14 -4.61 -4.00
N GLU A 141 12.16 -3.95 -4.63
CA GLU A 141 11.31 -4.62 -5.61
C GLU A 141 12.20 -5.17 -6.74
N PRO A 142 11.93 -6.38 -7.26
CA PRO A 142 12.73 -6.96 -8.32
C PRO A 142 12.77 -6.00 -9.51
N ASN A 143 13.98 -5.76 -10.05
CA ASN A 143 14.12 -5.00 -11.29
C ASN A 143 13.23 -5.64 -12.37
N PRO A 144 12.43 -4.84 -13.10
CA PRO A 144 11.51 -5.34 -14.12
C PRO A 144 12.22 -6.09 -15.25
#